data_AF-A0AAE9A486-F1
#
_entry.id   AF-A0AAE9A486-F1
#
_cell.length_a   1.000
_cell.length_b   1.000
_cell.length_c   1.000
_cell.angle_alpha   90.00
_cell.angle_beta   90.00
_cell.angle_gamma   90.00
#
_symmetry.space_group_name_H-M   'P 1'
#
loop_
_entity.id
_entity.type
_entity.pdbx_description
1 polymer ?
#
loop_
_entity_poly.entity_id
_entity_poly.type
_entity_poly.pdbx_seq_one_letter_code
_entity_poly.pdbx_strand_id
1 'polypeptide(L)'
;MARPVPSWKDLVTQSPTFITNSNPYLDFAVPTTATIVHAGGNSMDLEKMKHVGSLPEEYEKILQERESTVLKAVLKQDLSKCSNYFQMSHLSGSMKRMTLNSRRGFQKNVHLKKCVPQTNLLADKRVNVFMTHGELGSTMEVAYSAKSALMVSISGDQPKNALMLAVPYDKRGKIN
;
A
#
# COMPACT_ATOMS: atom_id res chain seq x y z
N MET A 1 -18.63 39.98 10.14
CA MET A 1 -17.49 39.76 9.22
C MET A 1 -16.82 38.44 9.60
N ALA A 2 -16.66 37.51 8.66
CA ALA A 2 -15.94 36.26 8.92
C ALA A 2 -14.43 36.55 9.08
N ARG A 3 -13.79 35.93 10.08
CA ARG A 3 -12.33 36.03 10.25
C ARG A 3 -11.63 35.24 9.12
N PRO A 4 -10.49 35.73 8.59
CA PRO A 4 -9.72 34.99 7.59
C PRO A 4 -9.20 33.68 8.18
N VAL A 5 -9.15 32.63 7.35
CA VAL A 5 -8.63 31.32 7.75
C VAL A 5 -7.11 31.46 8.01
N PRO A 6 -6.60 31.06 9.19
CA PRO A 6 -5.17 31.14 9.50
C PRO A 6 -4.32 30.26 8.57
N SER A 7 -3.05 30.61 8.42
CA SER A 7 -2.09 29.77 7.70
C SER A 7 -1.90 28.44 8.43
N TRP A 8 -1.75 27.34 7.68
CA TRP A 8 -1.49 26.03 8.27
C TRP A 8 -0.22 26.02 9.14
N LYS A 9 0.78 26.84 8.82
CA LYS A 9 2.01 26.98 9.61
C LYS A 9 1.73 27.58 10.99
N ASP A 10 0.83 28.55 11.04
CA ASP A 10 0.44 29.21 12.30
C ASP A 10 -0.37 28.24 13.15
N LEU A 11 -1.29 27.49 12.54
CA LEU A 11 -2.07 26.45 13.20
C LEU A 11 -1.17 25.35 13.78
N VAL A 12 -0.18 24.89 13.01
CA VAL A 12 0.80 23.92 13.50
C VAL A 12 1.56 24.51 14.69
N THR A 13 2.10 25.72 14.60
CA THR A 13 2.90 26.32 15.68
C THR A 13 2.09 26.55 16.97
N GLN A 14 0.80 26.83 16.87
CA GLN A 14 -0.08 27.10 18.01
C GLN A 14 -0.75 25.85 18.58
N SER A 15 -0.59 24.68 17.94
CA SER A 15 -1.22 23.45 18.40
C SER A 15 -0.50 22.89 19.63
N PRO A 16 -1.20 22.61 20.75
CA PRO A 16 -0.58 22.07 21.95
C PRO A 16 -0.21 20.58 21.81
N THR A 17 -0.88 19.86 20.91
CA THR A 17 -0.71 18.43 20.68
C THR A 17 -0.83 18.11 19.20
N PHE A 18 -0.01 17.18 18.71
CA PHE A 18 -0.07 16.69 17.34
C PHE A 18 -0.36 15.19 17.34
N ILE A 19 -1.42 14.78 16.63
CA ILE A 19 -1.70 13.36 16.40
C ILE A 19 -1.28 13.04 14.98
N THR A 20 -0.33 12.14 14.81
CA THR A 20 0.20 11.76 13.49
C THR A 20 -0.11 10.31 13.19
N ASN A 21 -0.53 10.01 11.96
CA ASN A 21 -0.69 8.62 11.49
C ASN A 21 0.68 8.03 11.15
N SER A 22 1.53 7.86 12.15
CA SER A 22 2.87 7.31 12.03
C SER A 22 3.07 6.21 13.06
N ASN A 23 3.81 5.17 12.69
CA ASN A 23 4.14 4.06 13.56
C ASN A 23 5.64 4.15 13.90
N PRO A 24 6.04 4.44 15.15
CA PRO A 24 7.44 4.62 15.54
C PRO A 24 8.35 3.42 15.27
N TYR A 25 7.78 2.22 15.11
CA TYR A 25 8.54 1.00 14.80
C TYR A 25 8.81 0.83 13.30
N LEU A 26 8.05 1.52 12.45
CA LEU A 26 8.19 1.47 10.99
C LEU A 26 8.81 2.74 10.42
N ASP A 27 8.53 3.89 11.04
CA ASP A 27 8.98 5.19 10.55
C ASP A 27 10.44 5.46 10.92
N PHE A 28 11.03 6.43 10.24
CA PHE A 28 12.37 6.89 10.55
C PHE A 28 12.43 7.54 11.93
N ALA A 29 13.56 7.35 12.60
CA ALA A 29 13.85 8.07 13.84
C ALA A 29 13.88 9.57 13.56
N VAL A 30 12.93 10.30 14.15
CA VAL A 30 12.84 11.76 14.12
C VAL A 30 12.75 12.29 15.55
N PRO A 31 13.25 13.51 15.83
CA PRO A 31 13.02 14.14 17.12
C PRO A 31 11.52 14.23 17.41
N THR A 32 11.10 13.67 18.55
CA THR A 32 9.72 13.70 19.02
C THR A 32 9.65 14.35 20.40
N THR A 33 8.54 14.99 20.70
CA THR A 33 8.26 15.62 22.00
C THR A 33 7.04 14.94 22.62
N ALA A 34 6.85 15.09 23.95
CA ALA A 34 5.68 14.54 24.64
C ALA A 34 4.32 15.06 24.09
N THR A 35 4.35 16.15 23.32
CA THR A 35 3.19 16.72 22.63
C THR A 35 2.83 16.01 21.32
N ILE A 36 3.68 15.12 20.80
CA ILE A 36 3.41 14.36 19.58
C ILE A 36 2.94 12.96 19.95
N VAL A 37 1.71 12.64 19.56
CA VAL A 37 1.09 11.33 19.73
C VAL A 37 1.10 10.59 18.40
N HIS A 38 1.79 9.46 18.38
CA HIS A 38 1.86 8.58 17.21
C HIS A 38 0.67 7.61 17.23
N ALA A 39 -0.27 7.79 16.30
CA ALA A 39 -1.47 6.97 16.12
C ALA A 39 -1.44 6.28 14.74
N GLY A 40 -0.36 5.54 14.49
CA GLY A 40 -0.13 4.85 13.23
C GLY A 40 -1.13 3.72 12.96
N GLY A 41 -1.49 3.55 11.70
CA GLY A 41 -2.41 2.51 11.26
C GLY A 41 -3.89 2.84 11.54
N ASN A 42 -4.24 4.12 11.68
CA ASN A 42 -5.63 4.55 11.92
C ASN A 42 -6.65 4.05 10.88
N SER A 43 -6.16 3.75 9.68
CA SER A 43 -6.95 3.26 8.55
C SER A 43 -6.94 1.73 8.44
N MET A 44 -6.22 1.04 9.34
CA MET A 44 -6.07 -0.42 9.31
C MET A 44 -7.16 -1.08 10.14
N ASP A 45 -7.85 -2.04 9.54
CA ASP A 45 -8.79 -2.92 10.24
C ASP A 45 -8.04 -4.18 10.68
N LEU A 46 -7.52 -4.15 11.91
CA LEU A 46 -6.68 -5.23 12.45
C LEU A 46 -7.41 -6.56 12.54
N GLU A 47 -8.72 -6.53 12.79
CA GLU A 47 -9.53 -7.75 12.88
C GLU A 47 -9.70 -8.38 11.50
N LYS A 48 -9.96 -7.58 10.45
CA LYS A 48 -10.00 -8.09 9.07
C LYS A 48 -8.65 -8.58 8.55
N MET A 49 -7.54 -8.04 9.09
CA MET A 49 -6.20 -8.51 8.71
C MET A 49 -5.85 -9.84 9.38
N LYS A 50 -6.29 -10.07 10.63
CA LYS A 50 -6.11 -11.35 11.33
C LYS A 50 -7.09 -12.43 10.85
N HIS A 51 -8.31 -12.02 10.55
CA HIS A 51 -9.39 -12.89 10.12
C HIS A 51 -9.74 -12.56 8.68
N VAL A 52 -9.21 -13.37 7.74
CA VAL A 52 -9.55 -13.26 6.32
C VAL A 52 -11.06 -13.42 6.19
N GLY A 53 -11.76 -12.29 6.01
CA GLY A 53 -13.20 -12.31 5.76
C GLY A 53 -13.49 -13.06 4.46
N SER A 54 -14.65 -13.70 4.37
CA SER A 54 -15.07 -14.41 3.16
C SER A 54 -14.95 -13.51 1.93
N LEU A 55 -14.09 -13.89 0.98
CA LEU A 55 -13.98 -13.21 -0.30
C LEU A 55 -15.19 -13.57 -1.17
N PRO A 56 -15.68 -12.65 -2.01
CA PRO A 56 -16.68 -12.98 -3.01
C PRO A 56 -16.20 -14.14 -3.90
N GLU A 57 -17.13 -14.99 -4.33
CA GLU A 57 -16.83 -16.21 -5.11
C GLU A 57 -15.97 -15.93 -6.36
N GLU A 58 -16.11 -14.75 -6.97
CA GLU A 58 -15.28 -14.34 -8.09
C GLU A 58 -13.78 -14.30 -7.77
N TYR A 59 -13.39 -13.86 -6.57
CA TYR A 59 -11.99 -13.80 -6.14
C TYR A 59 -11.52 -15.17 -5.68
N GLU A 60 -12.39 -15.96 -5.05
CA GLU A 60 -12.07 -17.33 -4.69
C GLU A 60 -11.70 -18.15 -5.92
N LYS A 61 -12.50 -18.07 -6.98
CA LYS A 61 -12.21 -18.77 -8.23
C LYS A 61 -10.86 -18.34 -8.82
N ILE A 62 -10.59 -17.03 -8.87
CA ILE A 62 -9.33 -16.48 -9.39
C ILE A 62 -8.13 -16.95 -8.54
N LEU A 63 -8.26 -16.90 -7.22
CA LEU A 63 -7.18 -17.26 -6.30
C LEU A 63 -6.97 -18.79 -6.22
N GLN A 64 -8.00 -19.60 -6.50
CA GLN A 64 -7.90 -21.07 -6.58
C GLN A 64 -7.24 -21.55 -7.87
N GLU A 65 -7.21 -20.73 -8.93
CA GLU A 65 -6.60 -21.15 -10.20
C GLU A 65 -5.11 -21.53 -10.05
N ARG A 66 -4.37 -20.88 -9.12
CA ARG A 66 -2.94 -21.12 -8.91
C ARG A 66 -2.50 -20.83 -7.46
N GLU A 67 -1.40 -21.46 -7.04
CA GLU A 67 -0.83 -21.39 -5.68
C GLU A 67 -0.25 -20.02 -5.27
N SER A 68 0.06 -19.13 -6.22
CA SER A 68 0.73 -17.86 -5.90
C SER A 68 0.32 -16.71 -6.79
N THR A 69 0.13 -15.57 -6.13
CA THR A 69 -0.55 -14.43 -6.69
C THR A 69 0.17 -13.12 -6.37
N VAL A 70 0.35 -12.27 -7.39
CA VAL A 70 0.85 -10.89 -7.22
C VAL A 70 -0.33 -9.93 -7.33
N LEU A 71 -0.55 -9.14 -6.29
CA LEU A 71 -1.50 -8.03 -6.32
C LEU A 71 -0.76 -6.77 -6.76
N LYS A 72 -1.33 -5.99 -7.69
CA LYS A 72 -0.75 -4.71 -8.12
C LYS A 72 -1.76 -3.59 -7.99
N ALA A 73 -1.44 -2.54 -7.25
CA ALA A 73 -2.21 -1.30 -7.21
C ALA A 73 -1.71 -0.36 -8.31
N VAL A 74 -2.63 0.14 -9.14
CA VAL A 74 -2.35 1.12 -10.20
C VAL A 74 -3.15 2.38 -9.92
N LEU A 75 -2.45 3.50 -9.78
CA LEU A 75 -3.04 4.83 -9.67
C LEU A 75 -3.85 5.20 -10.92
N LYS A 76 -5.08 5.69 -10.76
CA LYS A 76 -5.61 6.71 -11.70
C LYS A 76 -5.33 8.10 -11.13
N GLN A 77 -5.01 9.03 -12.03
CA GLN A 77 -4.91 10.46 -11.73
C GLN A 77 -6.26 11.13 -11.43
N ASP A 78 -7.39 10.44 -11.60
CA ASP A 78 -8.73 10.96 -11.30
C ASP A 78 -9.26 10.44 -9.95
N LEU A 79 -9.37 11.35 -8.98
CA LEU A 79 -9.83 11.17 -7.60
C LEU A 79 -11.33 10.90 -7.44
N SER A 80 -12.05 10.47 -8.49
CA SER A 80 -13.49 10.19 -8.41
C SER A 80 -13.79 8.69 -8.48
N LYS A 81 -13.87 8.08 -7.29
CA LYS A 81 -14.43 6.73 -7.00
C LYS A 81 -13.72 5.52 -7.63
N CYS A 82 -13.17 4.68 -6.74
CA CYS A 82 -12.52 3.38 -7.01
C CYS A 82 -11.41 3.47 -8.08
N SER A 83 -10.22 3.82 -7.62
CA SER A 83 -9.01 4.10 -8.42
C SER A 83 -7.91 3.09 -8.12
N ASN A 84 -8.18 1.79 -8.33
CA ASN A 84 -7.11 0.79 -8.35
C ASN A 84 -7.41 -0.23 -9.44
N TYR A 85 -6.59 -0.26 -10.49
CA TYR A 85 -6.59 -1.41 -11.39
C TYR A 85 -5.73 -2.50 -10.77
N PHE A 86 -6.34 -3.65 -10.56
CA PHE A 86 -5.61 -4.82 -10.08
C PHE A 86 -5.11 -5.61 -11.26
N GLN A 87 -3.85 -6.01 -11.23
CA GLN A 87 -3.32 -7.01 -12.12
C GLN A 87 -2.83 -8.15 -11.26
N MET A 88 -3.52 -9.28 -11.39
CA MET A 88 -2.95 -10.56 -11.02
C MET A 88 -1.92 -10.94 -12.06
N SER A 89 -0.68 -11.20 -11.68
CA SER A 89 0.29 -11.75 -12.62
C SER A 89 1.17 -12.78 -11.93
N HIS A 90 1.54 -13.83 -12.65
CA HIS A 90 2.44 -14.83 -12.12
C HIS A 90 3.90 -14.34 -12.14
N LEU A 91 4.64 -14.69 -11.09
CA LEU A 91 6.09 -14.67 -11.05
C LEU A 91 6.64 -15.80 -11.94
N SER A 92 6.51 -15.64 -13.26
CA SER A 92 7.30 -16.42 -14.22
C SER A 92 8.34 -15.49 -14.83
N GLY A 93 9.53 -15.47 -14.22
CA GLY A 93 10.82 -15.12 -14.84
C GLY A 93 11.06 -13.72 -15.43
N SER A 94 10.06 -12.86 -15.63
CA SER A 94 10.28 -11.54 -16.23
C SER A 94 9.10 -10.60 -15.97
N MET A 95 9.22 -9.74 -14.96
CA MET A 95 8.30 -8.62 -14.77
C MET A 95 8.57 -7.55 -15.83
N LYS A 96 8.10 -7.80 -17.06
CA LYS A 96 8.17 -6.80 -18.14
C LYS A 96 7.29 -5.61 -17.74
N ARG A 97 7.88 -4.41 -17.83
CA ARG A 97 7.25 -3.11 -17.58
C ARG A 97 5.96 -2.99 -18.42
N MET A 98 4.82 -3.27 -17.80
CA MET A 98 3.52 -3.25 -18.47
C MET A 98 2.94 -1.84 -18.40
N THR A 99 3.11 -1.10 -19.49
CA THR A 99 2.47 0.20 -19.71
C THR A 99 0.96 -0.03 -19.92
N LEU A 100 0.12 0.65 -19.14
CA LEU A 100 -1.36 0.57 -19.14
C LEU A 100 -2.02 1.04 -20.46
N ASN A 101 -1.26 1.16 -21.55
CA ASN A 101 -1.70 1.79 -22.80
C ASN A 101 -1.81 0.82 -23.98
N SER A 102 -1.86 -0.50 -23.73
CA SER A 102 -1.88 -1.47 -24.82
C SER A 102 -3.28 -2.06 -24.98
N ARG A 103 -4.02 -1.61 -26.00
CA ARG A 103 -5.20 -2.28 -26.60
C ARG A 103 -4.84 -3.63 -27.25
N ARG A 104 -3.96 -4.42 -26.63
CA ARG A 104 -3.56 -5.77 -27.07
C ARG A 104 -3.85 -6.71 -25.92
N GLY A 105 -4.64 -7.74 -26.21
CA GLY A 105 -5.26 -8.63 -25.23
C GLY A 105 -4.35 -8.97 -24.05
N PHE A 106 -4.85 -8.77 -22.84
CA PHE A 106 -4.19 -9.21 -21.63
C PHE A 106 -3.99 -10.72 -21.70
N GLN A 107 -2.87 -11.20 -21.16
CA GLN A 107 -2.66 -12.63 -20.99
C GLN A 107 -3.76 -13.20 -20.08
N LYS A 108 -4.13 -14.47 -20.29
CA LYS A 108 -5.24 -15.13 -19.54
C LYS A 108 -5.06 -15.13 -18.02
N ASN A 109 -3.83 -14.90 -17.55
CA ASN A 109 -3.45 -14.82 -16.14
C ASN A 109 -3.62 -13.42 -15.52
N VAL A 110 -4.08 -12.43 -16.28
CA VAL A 110 -4.26 -11.06 -15.82
C VAL A 110 -5.75 -10.74 -15.67
N HIS A 111 -6.17 -10.57 -14.42
CA HIS A 111 -7.52 -10.12 -14.09
C HIS A 111 -7.50 -8.64 -13.75
N LEU A 112 -8.14 -7.82 -14.60
CA LEU A 112 -8.31 -6.40 -14.36
C LEU A 112 -9.64 -6.12 -13.68
N LYS A 113 -9.57 -5.52 -12.49
CA LYS A 113 -10.74 -5.08 -11.72
C LYS A 113 -10.56 -3.61 -11.33
N LYS A 114 -11.66 -2.84 -11.32
CA LYS A 114 -11.66 -1.39 -11.03
C LYS A 114 -11.62 -1.08 -9.52
N CYS A 115 -12.20 -1.96 -8.71
CA CYS A 115 -12.24 -1.86 -7.26
C CYS A 115 -12.24 -3.28 -6.73
N VAL A 116 -11.32 -3.59 -5.81
CA VAL A 116 -11.27 -4.90 -5.14
C VAL A 116 -11.19 -4.65 -3.64
N PRO A 117 -11.58 -5.64 -2.83
CA PRO A 117 -11.35 -5.59 -1.39
C PRO A 117 -9.84 -5.79 -1.09
N GLN A 118 -9.04 -4.73 -1.27
CA GLN A 118 -7.57 -4.76 -1.14
C GLN A 118 -7.11 -5.35 0.19
N THR A 119 -7.67 -4.88 1.31
CA THR A 119 -7.34 -5.38 2.65
C THR A 119 -7.62 -6.88 2.80
N ASN A 120 -8.76 -7.38 2.30
CA ASN A 120 -9.08 -8.81 2.35
C ASN A 120 -8.15 -9.64 1.46
N LEU A 121 -7.80 -9.13 0.27
CA LEU A 121 -6.84 -9.81 -0.62
C LEU A 121 -5.43 -9.84 -0.02
N LEU A 122 -5.01 -8.76 0.65
CA LEU A 122 -3.74 -8.72 1.36
C LEU A 122 -3.73 -9.62 2.59
N ALA A 123 -4.87 -9.89 3.22
CA ALA A 123 -4.97 -10.87 4.29
C ALA A 123 -4.92 -12.32 3.77
N ASP A 124 -5.29 -12.58 2.52
CA ASP A 124 -5.33 -13.92 1.94
C ASP A 124 -3.92 -14.52 1.74
N LYS A 125 -3.71 -15.76 2.18
CA LYS A 125 -2.42 -16.47 2.08
C LYS A 125 -1.94 -16.69 0.64
N ARG A 126 -2.85 -16.76 -0.33
CA ARG A 126 -2.54 -17.02 -1.76
C ARG A 126 -1.94 -15.80 -2.45
N VAL A 127 -2.10 -14.60 -1.87
CA VAL A 127 -1.44 -13.38 -2.32
C VAL A 127 -0.08 -13.28 -1.63
N ASN A 128 1.00 -13.27 -2.41
CA ASN A 128 2.36 -13.33 -1.89
C ASN A 128 3.08 -11.98 -1.98
N VAL A 129 2.85 -11.26 -3.08
CA VAL A 129 3.54 -10.00 -3.37
C VAL A 129 2.53 -8.90 -3.65
N PHE A 130 2.70 -7.75 -3.01
CA PHE A 130 1.94 -6.55 -3.30
C PHE A 130 2.81 -5.50 -3.99
N MET A 131 2.52 -5.19 -5.24
CA MET A 131 3.13 -4.08 -5.96
C MET A 131 2.31 -2.81 -5.70
N THR A 132 2.92 -1.80 -5.10
CA THR A 132 2.25 -0.52 -4.83
C THR A 132 3.20 0.63 -5.09
N HIS A 133 2.64 1.83 -5.25
CA HIS A 133 3.42 3.04 -5.48
C HIS A 133 3.95 3.67 -4.18
N GLY A 134 3.60 3.13 -3.01
CA GLY A 134 4.12 3.60 -1.73
C GLY A 134 3.36 4.76 -1.10
N GLU A 135 2.04 4.86 -1.32
CA GLU A 135 1.21 5.74 -0.47
C GLU A 135 1.29 5.28 1.00
N LEU A 136 1.16 6.20 1.94
CA LEU A 136 1.19 5.88 3.37
C LEU A 136 0.18 4.78 3.75
N GLY A 137 -1.05 4.85 3.23
CA GLY A 137 -2.08 3.84 3.49
C GLY A 137 -1.69 2.44 3.01
N SER A 138 -1.27 2.31 1.74
CA SER A 138 -0.81 1.03 1.18
C SER A 138 0.46 0.51 1.88
N THR A 139 1.35 1.42 2.28
CA THR A 139 2.57 1.08 3.03
C THR A 139 2.21 0.49 4.39
N MET A 140 1.27 1.08 5.11
CA MET A 140 0.75 0.50 6.35
C MET A 140 0.08 -0.85 6.10
N GLU A 141 -0.74 -1.02 5.06
CA GLU A 141 -1.36 -2.32 4.78
C GLU A 141 -0.32 -3.43 4.53
N VAL A 142 0.77 -3.13 3.83
CA VAL A 142 1.90 -4.07 3.67
C VAL A 142 2.47 -4.44 5.04
N ALA A 143 2.77 -3.44 5.86
CA ALA A 143 3.40 -3.65 7.15
C ALA A 143 2.54 -4.51 8.10
N TYR A 144 1.24 -4.25 8.15
CA TYR A 144 0.32 -4.98 9.02
C TYR A 144 -0.13 -6.34 8.45
N SER A 145 -0.14 -6.53 7.13
CA SER A 145 -0.46 -7.83 6.50
C SER A 145 0.74 -8.78 6.39
N ALA A 146 1.94 -8.30 6.73
CA ALA A 146 3.20 -9.05 6.62
C ALA A 146 3.45 -9.64 5.21
N LYS A 147 2.96 -8.96 4.17
CA LYS A 147 3.18 -9.35 2.77
C LYS A 147 4.48 -8.77 2.26
N SER A 148 5.14 -9.51 1.37
CA SER A 148 6.25 -8.95 0.61
C SER A 148 5.72 -7.89 -0.35
N ALA A 149 6.43 -6.78 -0.52
CA ALA A 149 5.99 -5.70 -1.38
C ALA A 149 7.07 -5.20 -2.33
N LEU A 150 6.64 -4.81 -3.54
CA LEU A 150 7.47 -4.06 -4.48
C LEU A 150 6.96 -2.62 -4.53
N MET A 151 7.79 -1.70 -4.06
CA MET A 151 7.48 -0.28 -4.03
C MET A 151 7.96 0.41 -5.32
N VAL A 152 7.05 1.03 -6.05
CA VAL A 152 7.33 1.78 -7.28
C VAL A 152 6.89 3.23 -7.11
N SER A 153 7.68 3.99 -6.36
CA SER A 153 7.39 5.39 -6.05
C SER A 153 7.40 6.28 -7.29
N ILE A 154 6.45 7.22 -7.36
CA ILE A 154 6.28 8.17 -8.47
C ILE A 154 6.70 9.57 -8.04
N SER A 155 6.17 10.09 -6.94
CA SER A 155 6.43 11.46 -6.48
C SER A 155 6.07 11.69 -5.00
N GLY A 156 6.42 12.87 -4.49
CA GLY A 156 6.06 13.30 -3.13
C GLY A 156 6.78 12.52 -2.03
N ASP A 157 6.02 12.10 -1.04
CA ASP A 157 6.48 11.33 0.13
C ASP A 157 6.64 9.82 -0.15
N GLN A 158 6.19 9.35 -1.31
CA GLN A 158 6.20 7.94 -1.69
C GLN A 158 7.58 7.26 -1.61
N PRO A 159 8.70 7.90 -2.01
CA PRO A 159 10.03 7.30 -1.83
C PRO A 159 10.39 7.12 -0.36
N LYS A 160 10.00 8.07 0.51
CA LYS A 160 10.25 7.97 1.95
C LYS A 160 9.44 6.80 2.55
N ASN A 161 8.16 6.70 2.22
CA ASN A 161 7.29 5.60 2.67
C ASN A 161 7.82 4.24 2.19
N ALA A 162 8.31 4.15 0.96
CA ALA A 162 8.92 2.93 0.44
C ALA A 162 10.17 2.52 1.25
N LEU A 163 11.00 3.49 1.61
CA LEU A 163 12.22 3.24 2.38
C LEU A 163 11.93 2.81 3.83
N MET A 164 10.79 3.17 4.42
CA MET A 164 10.39 2.69 5.75
C MET A 164 10.33 1.17 5.83
N LEU A 165 9.94 0.51 4.74
CA LEU A 165 9.82 -0.96 4.67
C LEU A 165 10.98 -1.63 3.93
N ALA A 166 11.96 -0.85 3.46
CA ALA A 166 13.08 -1.39 2.73
C ALA A 166 14.01 -2.13 3.69
N VAL A 167 14.20 -3.43 3.45
CA VAL A 167 15.27 -4.17 4.11
C VAL A 167 16.59 -3.78 3.43
N PRO A 168 17.61 -3.30 4.18
CA PRO A 168 18.88 -2.95 3.59
C PRO A 168 19.54 -4.19 2.98
N TYR A 169 19.76 -4.17 1.67
CA TYR A 169 20.57 -5.16 0.99
C TYR A 169 22.05 -4.77 1.11
N ASP A 170 22.86 -5.64 1.72
CA ASP A 170 24.31 -5.59 1.51
C ASP A 170 24.58 -5.83 0.02
N LYS A 171 25.52 -5.10 -0.58
CA LYS A 171 26.01 -5.26 -1.96
C LYS A 171 26.46 -6.70 -2.29
N ARG A 172 26.57 -7.57 -1.27
CA ARG A 172 26.91 -8.99 -1.35
C ARG A 172 25.70 -9.96 -1.41
N GLY A 173 24.46 -9.46 -1.45
CA GLY A 173 23.28 -10.28 -1.71
C GLY A 173 22.87 -11.27 -0.60
N LYS A 174 23.29 -11.01 0.64
CA LYS A 174 22.86 -11.80 1.81
C LYS A 174 21.92 -10.96 2.68
N ILE A 175 20.77 -11.54 3.00
CA ILE A 175 19.87 -11.11 4.07
C ILE A 175 20.53 -11.49 5.40
N ASN A 176 20.77 -10.51 6.27
CA ASN A 176 21.22 -10.74 7.65
C ASN A 176 20.04 -11.18 8.52
#